data_AF-A0A373CFX0-F1
#
_entry.id   AF-A0A373CFX0-F1
#
_cell.length_a   1.000
_cell.length_b   1.000
_cell.length_c   1.000
_cell.angle_alpha   90.00
_cell.angle_beta   90.00
_cell.angle_gamma   90.00
#
_symmetry.space_group_name_H-M   'P 1'
#
loop_
_entity.id
_entity.type
_entity.pdbx_description
1 polymer ?
#
loop_
_entity_poly.entity_id
_entity_poly.type
_entity_poly.pdbx_seq_one_letter_code
_entity_poly.pdbx_strand_id
1 'polypeptide(L)' 'MGMSFEVSDPEEMCEADIRICPTCGKEVVRDDMLFTHDCHGIAFRLVCFDCYEKLMAKGYDGQYYDEADECLDEDY' A
#
# COMPACT_ATOMS: atom_id res chain seq x y z
N MET A 1 -32.85 -30.51 26.78
CA MET A 1 -32.38 -30.12 25.43
C MET A 1 -32.44 -28.60 25.37
N GLY A 2 -31.32 -27.95 25.66
CA GLY A 2 -31.22 -26.50 25.74
C GLY A 2 -29.75 -26.18 25.79
N MET A 3 -29.09 -26.34 24.64
CA MET A 3 -27.70 -25.95 24.46
C MET A 3 -27.71 -24.43 24.35
N SER A 4 -27.55 -23.72 25.46
CA SER A 4 -27.17 -22.31 25.41
C SER A 4 -25.73 -22.27 24.93
N PHE A 5 -25.56 -22.25 23.61
CA PHE A 5 -24.28 -21.99 22.97
C PHE A 5 -24.09 -20.48 23.03
N GLU A 6 -23.54 -20.00 24.15
CA GLU A 6 -23.18 -18.61 24.34
C GLU A 6 -22.01 -18.31 23.40
N VAL A 7 -22.31 -17.92 22.15
CA VAL A 7 -21.32 -17.29 21.27
C VAL A 7 -21.18 -15.87 21.76
N SER A 8 -20.20 -15.66 22.60
CA SER A 8 -19.84 -14.33 23.07
C SER A 8 -18.32 -14.31 23.22
N ASP A 9 -17.65 -14.46 22.08
CA ASP A 9 -16.26 -14.04 21.89
C ASP A 9 -16.29 -12.56 21.48
N PRO A 10 -16.10 -11.60 22.41
CA PRO A 10 -15.86 -10.20 22.08
C PRO A 10 -14.39 -9.93 21.73
N GLU A 11 -13.58 -10.98 21.54
CA GLU A 11 -12.14 -10.89 21.35
C GLU A 11 -11.75 -10.87 19.86
N GLU A 12 -12.24 -9.92 19.09
CA GLU A 12 -11.48 -9.43 17.93
C GLU A 12 -11.60 -7.90 17.89
N MET A 13 -11.10 -7.29 18.96
CA MET A 13 -10.64 -5.91 18.89
C MET A 13 -9.39 -5.92 18.02
N CYS A 14 -9.62 -5.95 16.72
CA CYS A 14 -8.65 -5.88 15.64
C CYS A 14 -7.46 -5.04 16.09
N GLU A 15 -6.34 -5.70 16.38
CA GLU A 15 -5.05 -5.04 16.53
C GLU A 15 -4.84 -4.27 15.23
N ALA A 16 -5.18 -2.98 15.26
CA ALA A 16 -5.05 -2.13 14.11
C ALA A 16 -3.55 -2.09 13.81
N ASP A 17 -3.13 -2.83 12.78
CA ASP A 17 -1.77 -2.83 12.27
C ASP A 17 -1.48 -1.42 11.75
N ILE A 18 -0.98 -0.55 12.63
CA ILE A 18 -0.64 0.83 12.29
C ILE A 18 0.73 0.83 11.61
N ARG A 19 0.77 1.37 10.39
CA ARG A 19 1.98 1.48 9.56
C ARG A 19 2.24 2.96 9.31
N ILE A 20 3.51 3.35 9.25
CA ILE A 20 3.89 4.73 8.96
C ILE A 20 4.00 4.89 7.44
N CYS A 21 3.28 5.87 6.87
CA CYS A 21 3.36 6.16 5.45
C CYS A 21 4.75 6.76 5.12
N PRO A 22 5.49 6.21 4.15
CA PRO A 22 6.82 6.73 3.78
C PRO A 22 6.76 8.11 3.10
N THR A 23 5.60 8.52 2.57
CA THR A 23 5.44 9.79 1.85
C THR A 23 5.13 10.97 2.77
N CYS A 24 4.29 10.76 3.79
CA CYS A 24 3.86 11.83 4.70
C CYS A 24 4.29 11.62 6.16
N GLY A 25 4.86 10.46 6.50
CA GLY A 25 5.31 10.13 7.86
C GLY A 25 4.17 9.92 8.86
N LYS A 26 2.91 9.84 8.41
CA LYS A 26 1.76 9.65 9.29
C LYS A 26 1.56 8.17 9.61
N GLU A 27 1.16 7.91 10.85
CA GLU A 27 0.65 6.63 11.31
C GLU A 27 -0.74 6.40 10.73
N VAL A 28 -0.90 5.37 9.91
CA VAL A 28 -2.14 5.03 9.23
C VAL A 28 -2.42 3.55 9.41
N VAL A 29 -3.69 3.20 9.58
CA VAL A 29 -4.11 1.81 9.71
C VAL A 29 -3.80 1.08 8.39
N ARG A 30 -3.34 -0.16 8.48
CA ARG A 30 -3.04 -1.01 7.31
C ARG A 30 -4.25 -1.18 6.38
N ASP A 31 -5.46 -1.11 6.89
CA ASP A 31 -6.71 -1.12 6.12
C ASP A 31 -6.86 0.13 5.23
N ASP A 32 -6.35 1.28 5.69
CA ASP A 32 -6.38 2.58 4.99
C ASP A 32 -5.12 2.83 4.14
N MET A 33 -4.31 1.79 3.90
CA MET A 33 -3.14 1.85 3.05
C MET A 33 -3.35 1.15 1.71
N LEU A 34 -2.96 1.83 0.63
CA LEU A 34 -3.09 1.36 -0.75
C LEU A 34 -1.74 1.23 -1.42
N PHE A 35 -1.61 0.19 -2.26
CA PHE A 35 -0.46 0.05 -3.14
C PHE A 35 -0.63 0.97 -4.34
N THR A 36 0.30 1.91 -4.47
CA THR A 36 0.46 2.69 -5.70
C THR A 36 0.95 1.79 -6.83
N HIS A 37 0.53 2.12 -8.03
CA HIS A 37 0.99 1.45 -9.24
C HIS A 37 1.82 2.43 -10.06
N ASP A 38 2.92 1.92 -10.60
CA ASP A 38 3.74 2.66 -11.55
C ASP A 38 3.11 2.65 -12.97
N CYS A 39 3.81 3.25 -13.94
CA CYS A 39 3.39 3.30 -15.34
C CYS A 39 3.18 1.91 -15.98
N HIS A 40 3.79 0.86 -15.44
CA HIS A 40 3.70 -0.51 -15.93
C HIS A 40 2.64 -1.33 -15.20
N GLY A 41 1.95 -0.74 -14.22
CA GLY A 41 0.96 -1.42 -13.40
C GLY A 41 1.60 -2.31 -12.32
N ILE A 42 2.88 -2.13 -12.02
CA ILE A 42 3.57 -2.85 -10.95
C ILE A 42 3.35 -2.11 -9.64
N ALA A 43 3.06 -2.85 -8.58
CA ALA A 43 2.92 -2.30 -7.24
C ALA A 43 4.26 -1.73 -6.75
N PHE A 44 4.34 -0.41 -6.59
CA PHE A 44 5.60 0.29 -6.26
C PHE A 44 5.79 0.44 -4.76
N ARG A 45 4.89 1.18 -4.09
CA ARG A 45 4.97 1.44 -2.65
C ARG A 45 3.60 1.48 -1.98
N LEU A 46 3.58 1.10 -0.71
CA LEU A 46 2.41 1.20 0.15
C LEU A 46 2.35 2.60 0.77
N VAL A 47 1.26 3.33 0.54
CA VAL A 47 1.04 4.68 1.07
C VAL A 47 -0.36 4.81 1.64
N CYS A 48 -0.59 5.86 2.42
CA CYS A 48 -1.93 6.17 2.92
C CYS A 48 -2.88 6.59 1.79
N PHE A 49 -4.18 6.41 2.01
CA PHE A 49 -5.24 6.80 1.05
C PHE A 49 -5.07 8.22 0.49
N ASP A 50 -4.79 9.21 1.35
CA ASP A 50 -4.56 10.61 0.93
C ASP A 50 -3.37 10.78 -0.04
N CYS A 51 -2.29 10.04 0.19
CA CYS A 51 -1.10 10.10 -0.67
C CYS A 51 -1.34 9.30 -1.95
N TYR A 52 -2.02 8.15 -1.85
CA TYR A 52 -2.42 7.35 -2.99
C TYR A 52 -3.25 8.18 -3.97
N GLU A 53 -4.30 8.86 -3.51
CA GLU A 53 -5.14 9.70 -4.39
C GLU A 53 -4.33 10.80 -5.07
N LYS A 54 -3.39 11.44 -4.36
CA LYS A 54 -2.55 12.51 -4.94
C LYS A 54 -1.55 12.01 -5.97
N LEU A 55 -0.96 10.84 -5.74
CA LEU A 55 0.00 10.23 -6.65
C LEU A 55 -0.72 9.66 -7.88
N MET A 56 -1.78 8.90 -7.64
CA MET A 56 -2.61 8.30 -8.69
C MET A 56 -3.52 9.31 -9.41
N ALA A 57 -3.68 10.54 -8.91
CA ALA A 57 -4.38 11.61 -9.63
C ALA A 57 -3.76 11.89 -11.01
N LYS A 58 -2.46 11.66 -11.16
CA LYS A 58 -1.74 11.75 -12.45
C LYS A 58 -1.83 10.47 -13.27
N GLY A 59 -2.26 9.37 -12.67
CA GLY A 59 -2.40 8.04 -13.28
C GLY A 59 -1.25 7.06 -12.97
N TYR A 60 -0.14 7.52 -12.39
CA TYR A 60 1.01 6.68 -12.02
C TYR A 60 1.85 7.31 -10.90
N ASP A 61 2.45 6.47 -10.04
CA ASP A 61 3.43 6.90 -9.02
C ASP A 61 4.85 6.51 -9.45
N GLY A 62 5.68 7.50 -9.82
CA GLY A 62 7.08 7.29 -10.16
C GLY A 62 7.60 8.16 -11.30
N GLN A 63 8.88 7.96 -11.64
CA GLN A 63 9.46 8.48 -12.88
C GLN A 63 9.17 7.48 -14.01
N TYR A 64 9.09 7.97 -15.25
CA TYR A 64 9.14 7.09 -16.41
C TYR A 64 10.54 6.49 -16.42
N TYR A 65 10.68 5.18 -16.19
CA TYR A 65 11.91 4.49 -16.54
C TYR A 65 11.96 4.48 -18.07
N ASP A 66 12.78 5.35 -18.65
CA ASP A 66 13.14 5.28 -20.05
C ASP A 66 14.33 4.32 -20.22
N GLU A 67 14.35 3.54 -21.30
CA GLU A 67 15.46 2.64 -21.63
C GLU A 67 16.81 3.38 -21.84
N ALA A 68 16.85 4.70 -21.67
CA ALA A 68 18.10 5.46 -21.57
C ALA A 68 18.85 5.24 -20.23
N ASP A 69 18.18 4.70 -19.21
CA ASP A 69 18.82 4.23 -17.96
C ASP A 69 19.28 2.75 -18.09
N GLU A 70 18.95 2.07 -19.19
CA GLU A 70 19.62 0.82 -19.62
C GLU A 70 20.95 1.13 -20.29
N CYS A 71 21.78 1.97 -19.67
CA CYS A 71 23.21 1.99 -19.99
C CYS A 71 23.85 0.71 -19.42
N LEU A 72 23.42 -0.45 -19.93
CA LEU A 72 24.20 -1.67 -19.95
C LEU A 72 25.31 -1.44 -20.99
N ASP A 73 26.28 -0.59 -20.66
CA ASP A 73 27.62 -0.66 -21.25
C ASP A 73 28.25 -1.99 -20.77
N GLU A 74 27.71 -3.12 -21.24
CA GLU A 74 28.43 -4.37 -21.32
C GLU A 74 28.67 -4.64 -22.80
N ASP A 75 29.83 -4.15 -23.26
CA ASP A 75 30.62 -4.86 -24.27
C ASP A 75 30.61 -6.37 -23.92
N TYR A 76 29.72 -7.16 -24.56
CA TYR A 76 29.72 -8.63 -24.50
C TYR A 76 29.42 -9.26 -25.86
#